data_AF-A0A5R2N0D7-F1
#
_entry.id   AF-A0A5R2N0D7-F1
#
_cell.length_a   1.000
_cell.length_b   1.000
_cell.length_c   1.000
_cell.angle_alpha   90.00
_cell.angle_beta   90.00
_cell.angle_gamma   90.00
#
_symmetry.space_group_name_H-M   'P 1'
#
loop_
_entity.id
_entity.type
_entity.pdbx_description
1 polymer ?
#
loop_
_entity_poly.entity_id
_entity_poly.type
_entity_poly.pdbx_seq_one_letter_code
_entity_poly.pdbx_strand_id
1 'polypeptide(L)'
;GTIDGMPAAEWLSRTLAELGSLPDVRIMTRTTLFGVYDGGTYGAIERVNDHVPSPPEHQVRQRLWRIVAKRCVVAAGALERPIVFAGNDAPGVMMASAMRSYITRYAAAPAKRMALFTNNEDGWRTVETALGAGLQVA
;
A
#
# COMPACT_ATOMS: atom_id res chain seq x y z
N GLY A 1 -3.36 -2.80 14.49
CA GLY A 1 -2.80 -1.61 15.16
C GLY A 1 -3.89 -0.59 15.42
N THR A 2 -3.64 0.37 16.30
CA THR A 2 -4.55 1.48 16.61
C THR A 2 -3.97 2.81 16.14
N ILE A 3 -4.83 3.78 15.84
CA ILE A 3 -4.50 5.17 15.51
C ILE A 3 -5.45 6.03 16.35
N ASP A 4 -4.91 7.01 17.08
CA ASP A 4 -5.68 7.87 18.00
C ASP A 4 -6.56 7.08 18.99
N GLY A 5 -6.06 5.93 19.47
CA GLY A 5 -6.79 5.04 20.38
C GLY A 5 -7.88 4.19 19.73
N MET A 6 -8.13 4.31 18.42
CA MET A 6 -9.13 3.54 17.68
C MET A 6 -8.48 2.43 16.84
N PRO A 7 -9.16 1.32 16.54
CA PRO A 7 -8.71 0.36 15.54
C PRO A 7 -8.44 1.06 14.19
N ALA A 8 -7.30 0.78 13.57
CA ALA A 8 -6.86 1.52 12.37
C ALA A 8 -7.87 1.47 11.20
N ALA A 9 -8.62 0.37 11.06
CA ALA A 9 -9.66 0.25 10.03
C ALA A 9 -10.84 1.19 10.29
N GLU A 10 -11.26 1.31 11.56
CA GLU A 10 -12.34 2.22 11.97
C GLU A 10 -11.92 3.68 11.81
N TRP A 11 -10.70 4.01 12.26
CA TRP A 11 -10.11 5.33 12.07
C TRP A 11 -10.08 5.71 10.58
N LEU A 12 -9.64 4.79 9.71
CA LEU A 12 -9.60 5.01 8.26
C LEU A 12 -10.99 5.27 7.67
N SER A 13 -11.97 4.43 8.01
CA SER A 13 -13.35 4.57 7.52
C SER A 13 -13.96 5.91 7.92
N ARG A 14 -13.74 6.33 9.18
CA ARG A 14 -14.20 7.63 9.68
C ARG A 14 -13.55 8.79 8.93
N THR A 15 -12.22 8.78 8.77
CA THR A 15 -11.48 9.84 8.08
C THR A 15 -11.90 9.94 6.61
N LEU A 16 -12.10 8.81 5.91
CA LEU A 16 -12.58 8.83 4.52
C LEU A 16 -14.00 9.38 4.40
N ALA A 17 -14.89 9.07 5.34
CA ALA A 17 -16.25 9.60 5.36
C ALA A 17 -16.26 11.12 5.58
N GLU A 18 -15.45 11.61 6.53
CA GLU A 18 -15.28 13.03 6.78
C GLU A 18 -14.75 13.75 5.53
N LEU A 19 -13.61 13.30 4.99
CA LEU A 19 -13.01 13.90 3.79
C LEU A 19 -13.95 13.86 2.58
N GLY A 20 -14.72 12.78 2.41
CA GLY A 20 -15.70 12.65 1.34
C GLY A 20 -16.93 13.55 1.49
N SER A 21 -17.19 14.09 2.69
CA SER A 21 -18.28 15.03 2.95
C SER A 21 -17.94 16.49 2.61
N LEU A 22 -16.65 16.81 2.45
CA LEU A 22 -16.18 18.17 2.21
C LEU A 22 -16.26 18.52 0.71
N PRO A 23 -16.90 19.65 0.34
CA PRO A 23 -17.10 20.01 -1.07
C PRO A 23 -15.81 20.35 -1.82
N ASP A 24 -14.77 20.80 -1.09
CA ASP A 24 -13.49 21.22 -1.66
C ASP A 24 -12.40 20.14 -1.60
N VAL A 25 -12.76 18.90 -1.21
CA VAL A 25 -11.83 17.77 -1.13
C VAL A 25 -12.12 16.76 -2.24
N ARG A 26 -11.07 16.38 -2.96
CA ARG A 26 -11.12 15.30 -3.96
C ARG A 26 -10.19 14.16 -3.58
N ILE A 27 -10.76 12.99 -3.32
CA ILE A 27 -10.01 11.75 -3.13
C ILE A 27 -9.85 11.06 -4.49
N MET A 28 -8.61 10.79 -4.88
CA MET A 28 -8.28 10.15 -6.16
C MET A 28 -7.53 8.84 -5.91
N THR A 29 -8.27 7.76 -5.63
CA THR A 29 -7.65 6.43 -5.48
C THR A 29 -7.12 5.92 -6.82
N ARG A 30 -6.22 4.92 -6.78
CA ARG A 30 -5.59 4.33 -7.98
C ARG A 30 -4.88 5.33 -8.90
N THR A 31 -4.54 6.50 -8.36
CA THR A 31 -3.82 7.57 -9.06
C THR A 31 -2.38 7.63 -8.57
N THR A 32 -1.43 7.57 -9.49
CA THR A 32 0.01 7.63 -9.19
C THR A 32 0.56 8.97 -9.64
N LEU A 33 1.06 9.77 -8.68
CA LEU A 33 1.92 10.92 -8.97
C LEU A 33 3.28 10.38 -9.42
N PHE A 34 3.63 10.58 -10.68
CA PHE A 34 4.87 10.05 -11.27
C PHE A 34 5.96 11.11 -11.42
N GLY A 35 5.62 12.40 -11.32
CA GLY A 35 6.56 13.49 -11.52
C GLY A 35 6.19 14.76 -10.78
N VAL A 36 7.23 15.45 -10.31
CA VAL A 36 7.18 16.80 -9.75
C VAL A 36 8.00 17.71 -10.67
N TYR A 37 7.43 18.84 -11.05
CA TYR A 37 8.01 19.80 -11.97
C TYR A 37 7.96 21.21 -11.38
N ASP A 38 8.62 22.14 -12.06
CA ASP A 38 8.68 23.54 -11.65
C ASP A 38 7.28 24.18 -11.53
N GLY A 39 7.22 25.24 -10.70
CA GLY A 39 5.99 26.00 -10.48
C GLY A 39 4.89 25.25 -9.73
N GLY A 40 5.24 24.21 -8.95
CA GLY A 40 4.25 23.41 -8.21
C GLY A 40 3.38 22.56 -9.14
N THR A 41 3.92 22.15 -10.29
CA THR A 41 3.22 21.28 -11.25
C THR A 41 3.54 19.83 -10.97
N TYR A 42 2.51 18.99 -10.93
CA TYR A 42 2.61 17.56 -10.70
C TYR A 42 1.95 16.78 -11.83
N GLY A 43 2.63 15.75 -12.32
CA GLY A 43 2.08 14.79 -13.27
C GLY A 43 1.52 13.57 -12.52
N ALA A 44 0.27 13.21 -12.80
CA ALA A 44 -0.33 12.00 -12.25
C ALA A 44 -1.09 11.18 -13.29
N ILE A 45 -1.11 9.87 -13.13
CA ILE A 45 -1.92 8.94 -13.94
C ILE A 45 -2.97 8.30 -13.05
N GLU A 46 -4.23 8.53 -13.35
CA GLU A 46 -5.38 7.84 -12.76
C GLU A 46 -5.70 6.59 -13.59
N ARG A 47 -5.73 5.43 -12.93
CA ARG A 47 -6.16 4.17 -13.54
C ARG A 47 -7.68 4.03 -13.44
N VAL A 48 -8.38 4.61 -14.40
CA VAL A 48 -9.86 4.73 -14.41
C VAL A 48 -10.52 3.35 -14.54
N ASN A 49 -10.12 2.55 -15.52
CA ASN A 49 -10.80 1.28 -15.83
C ASN A 49 -9.89 0.04 -15.82
N ASP A 50 -8.59 0.15 -15.51
CA ASP A 50 -7.68 -1.01 -15.45
C ASP A 50 -8.13 -2.13 -14.48
N HIS A 51 -8.97 -1.78 -13.50
CA HIS A 51 -9.45 -2.69 -12.45
C HIS A 51 -10.90 -3.13 -12.66
N VAL A 52 -11.55 -2.66 -13.73
CA VAL A 52 -12.96 -2.95 -14.04
C VAL A 52 -12.98 -4.09 -15.06
N PRO A 53 -13.59 -5.25 -14.76
CA PRO A 53 -13.59 -6.40 -15.67
C PRO A 53 -14.21 -6.12 -17.04
N SER A 54 -15.27 -5.30 -17.08
CA SER A 54 -15.92 -4.84 -18.31
C SER A 54 -16.13 -3.32 -18.20
N PRO A 55 -15.22 -2.51 -18.77
CA PRO A 55 -15.33 -1.05 -18.73
C PRO A 55 -16.58 -0.56 -19.49
N PRO A 56 -17.28 0.48 -19.00
CA PRO A 56 -18.39 1.08 -19.73
C PRO A 56 -17.95 1.65 -21.09
N GLU A 57 -18.87 1.68 -22.05
CA GLU A 57 -18.62 2.28 -23.36
C GLU A 57 -18.22 3.76 -23.23
N HIS A 58 -17.36 4.22 -24.13
CA HIS A 58 -16.88 5.60 -24.21
C HIS A 58 -16.11 6.10 -22.98
N GLN A 59 -15.65 5.21 -22.10
CA GLN A 59 -14.77 5.56 -20.98
C GLN A 59 -13.29 5.36 -21.33
N VAL A 60 -12.44 6.24 -20.79
CA VAL A 60 -10.98 6.12 -20.95
C VAL A 60 -10.43 5.01 -20.04
N ARG A 61 -9.37 4.33 -20.50
CA ARG A 61 -8.66 3.34 -19.68
C ARG A 61 -7.93 4.01 -18.51
N GLN A 62 -7.22 5.09 -18.80
CA GLN A 62 -6.42 5.89 -17.86
C GLN A 62 -6.58 7.38 -18.17
N ARG A 63 -6.36 8.24 -17.19
CA ARG A 63 -6.42 9.70 -17.33
C ARG A 63 -5.11 10.32 -16.85
N LEU A 64 -4.50 11.14 -17.70
CA LEU A 64 -3.36 11.98 -17.34
C LEU A 64 -3.88 13.26 -16.67
N TRP A 65 -3.32 13.58 -15.50
CA TRP A 65 -3.61 14.78 -14.75
C TRP A 65 -2.39 15.67 -14.69
N ARG A 66 -2.59 16.95 -14.98
CA ARG A 66 -1.69 18.02 -14.60
C ARG A 66 -2.30 18.73 -13.40
N ILE A 67 -1.67 18.59 -12.24
CA ILE A 67 -2.10 19.22 -11.00
C ILE A 67 -1.17 20.38 -10.72
N VAL A 68 -1.70 21.59 -10.56
CA VAL A 68 -0.92 22.77 -10.14
C VAL A 68 -1.33 23.11 -8.72
N ALA A 69 -0.43 22.90 -7.76
CA ALA A 69 -0.73 23.06 -6.34
C ALA A 69 0.09 24.19 -5.73
N LYS A 70 -0.55 25.02 -4.88
CA LYS A 70 0.15 26.08 -4.12
C LYS A 70 1.07 25.51 -3.04
N ARG A 71 0.71 24.35 -2.49
CA ARG A 71 1.43 23.64 -1.43
C ARG A 71 1.30 22.14 -1.66
N CYS A 72 2.27 21.38 -1.17
CA CYS A 72 2.28 19.92 -1.25
C CYS A 72 2.79 19.33 0.06
N VAL A 73 2.14 18.25 0.50
CA VAL A 73 2.58 17.42 1.61
C VAL A 73 2.91 16.05 1.03
N VAL A 74 4.15 15.59 1.20
CA VAL A 74 4.58 14.29 0.70
C VAL A 74 4.41 13.25 1.81
N ALA A 75 3.45 12.36 1.63
CA ALA A 75 3.17 11.23 2.53
C ALA A 75 3.28 9.89 1.78
N ALA A 76 4.36 9.70 1.01
CA ALA A 76 4.56 8.54 0.13
C ALA A 76 4.95 7.23 0.86
N GLY A 77 5.15 7.30 2.18
CA GLY A 77 5.61 6.16 2.98
C GLY A 77 7.08 5.81 2.75
N ALA A 78 7.44 4.58 3.11
CA ALA A 78 8.78 4.02 2.93
C ALA A 78 8.67 2.58 2.38
N LEU A 79 9.59 2.21 1.49
CA LEU A 79 9.68 0.85 0.96
C LEU A 79 10.64 0.02 1.81
N GLU A 80 10.25 -1.21 2.13
CA GLU A 80 11.14 -2.20 2.72
C GLU A 80 12.30 -2.52 1.75
N ARG A 81 13.47 -2.82 2.31
CA ARG A 81 14.68 -3.15 1.56
C ARG A 81 15.07 -4.61 1.78
N PRO A 82 15.49 -5.34 0.74
CA PRO A 82 16.01 -6.69 0.89
C PRO A 82 17.37 -6.68 1.60
N ILE A 83 17.70 -7.81 2.23
CA ILE A 83 19.05 -8.10 2.71
C ILE A 83 19.78 -8.91 1.62
N VAL A 84 21.03 -8.55 1.34
CA VAL A 84 21.86 -9.26 0.36
C VAL A 84 22.47 -10.50 1.01
N PHE A 85 22.17 -11.68 0.48
CA PHE A 85 22.75 -12.96 0.88
C PHE A 85 22.70 -13.94 -0.31
N ALA A 86 23.46 -15.03 -0.26
CA ALA A 86 23.47 -16.03 -1.33
C ALA A 86 22.09 -16.70 -1.49
N GLY A 87 21.54 -16.70 -2.71
CA GLY A 87 20.22 -17.26 -3.00
C GLY A 87 19.03 -16.39 -2.58
N ASN A 88 19.24 -15.08 -2.37
CA ASN A 88 18.19 -14.13 -1.98
C ASN A 88 17.18 -13.79 -3.10
N ASP A 89 17.35 -14.38 -4.28
CA ASP A 89 16.49 -14.30 -5.44
C ASP A 89 15.61 -15.55 -5.65
N ALA A 90 15.81 -16.60 -4.84
CA ALA A 90 15.10 -17.85 -4.99
C ALA A 90 13.59 -17.72 -4.72
N PRO A 91 12.74 -18.51 -5.41
CA PRO A 91 11.31 -18.59 -5.09
C PRO A 91 11.06 -18.91 -3.62
N GLY A 92 10.15 -18.18 -2.99
CA GLY A 92 9.85 -18.28 -1.56
C GLY A 92 10.57 -17.24 -0.70
N VAL A 93 11.64 -16.61 -1.21
CA VAL A 93 12.21 -15.41 -0.59
C VAL A 93 11.32 -14.21 -0.90
N MET A 94 10.82 -13.54 0.14
CA MET A 94 9.99 -12.35 0.01
C MET A 94 10.23 -11.35 1.13
N MET A 95 9.89 -10.09 0.88
CA MET A 95 9.91 -9.02 1.87
C MET A 95 8.98 -9.33 3.05
N ALA A 96 9.38 -9.00 4.28
CA ALA A 96 8.61 -9.36 5.47
C ALA A 96 7.25 -8.64 5.48
N SER A 97 7.19 -7.39 5.00
CA SER A 97 5.96 -6.63 4.82
C SER A 97 5.05 -7.20 3.73
N ALA A 98 5.62 -7.83 2.69
CA ALA A 98 4.85 -8.51 1.66
C ALA A 98 4.15 -9.75 2.22
N MET A 99 4.86 -10.57 3.02
CA MET A 99 4.28 -11.71 3.74
C MET A 99 3.10 -11.27 4.61
N ARG A 100 3.27 -10.22 5.43
CA ARG A 100 2.18 -9.67 6.26
C ARG A 100 1.00 -9.20 5.41
N SER A 101 1.27 -8.55 4.28
CA SER A 101 0.21 -8.07 3.39
C SER A 101 -0.58 -9.23 2.81
N TYR A 102 0.06 -10.32 2.39
CA TYR A 102 -0.64 -11.53 1.94
C TYR A 102 -1.55 -12.11 3.03
N ILE A 103 -1.03 -12.26 4.24
CA ILE A 103 -1.79 -12.83 5.36
C ILE A 103 -2.98 -11.92 5.74
N THR A 104 -2.71 -10.63 5.99
CA THR A 104 -3.71 -9.73 6.62
C THR A 104 -4.67 -9.10 5.63
N ARG A 105 -4.24 -8.81 4.39
CA ARG A 105 -5.07 -8.13 3.39
C ARG A 105 -5.74 -9.10 2.43
N TYR A 106 -5.04 -10.18 2.06
CA TYR A 106 -5.51 -11.12 1.05
C TYR A 106 -5.93 -12.47 1.64
N ALA A 107 -5.80 -12.67 2.95
CA ALA A 107 -6.07 -13.95 3.62
C ALA A 107 -5.36 -15.15 2.94
N ALA A 108 -4.18 -14.89 2.37
CA ALA A 108 -3.37 -15.88 1.67
C ALA A 108 -2.14 -16.20 2.51
N ALA A 109 -1.83 -17.49 2.67
CA ALA A 109 -0.62 -17.95 3.34
C ALA A 109 0.46 -18.29 2.30
N PRO A 110 1.51 -17.46 2.14
CA PRO A 110 2.57 -17.73 1.15
C PRO A 110 3.39 -18.98 1.47
N ALA A 111 3.42 -19.41 2.74
CA ALA A 111 4.10 -20.62 3.19
C ALA A 111 3.41 -21.22 4.43
N LYS A 112 3.57 -22.53 4.64
CA LYS A 112 3.12 -23.23 5.86
C LYS A 112 4.10 -23.07 7.02
N ARG A 113 5.39 -23.00 6.69
CA ARG A 113 6.50 -22.76 7.62
C ARG A 113 7.45 -21.74 6.99
N MET A 114 7.87 -20.74 7.75
CA MET A 114 8.77 -19.69 7.29
C MET A 114 9.96 -19.50 8.24
N ALA A 115 11.05 -18.98 7.70
CA ALA A 115 12.14 -18.39 8.49
C ALA A 115 12.11 -16.87 8.29
N LEU A 116 12.48 -16.11 9.32
CA LEU A 116 12.60 -14.66 9.23
C LEU A 116 14.08 -14.27 9.26
N PHE A 117 14.48 -13.42 8.32
CA PHE A 117 15.75 -12.71 8.36
C PHE A 117 15.48 -11.21 8.41
N THR A 118 15.75 -10.57 9.56
CA THR A 118 15.44 -9.15 9.79
C THR A 118 16.57 -8.44 10.53
N ASN A 119 16.63 -7.11 10.38
CA ASN A 119 17.60 -6.24 11.05
C ASN A 119 16.94 -5.11 11.87
N ASN A 120 15.61 -5.15 12.07
CA ASN A 120 14.86 -4.14 12.82
C ASN A 120 13.56 -4.73 13.39
N GLU A 121 12.84 -3.97 14.21
CA GLU A 121 11.63 -4.45 14.89
C GLU A 121 10.45 -4.75 13.95
N ASP A 122 10.40 -4.17 12.75
CA ASP A 122 9.28 -4.40 11.83
C ASP A 122 9.21 -5.87 11.39
N GLY A 123 10.34 -6.58 11.31
CA GLY A 123 10.36 -8.01 11.01
C GLY A 123 9.60 -8.84 12.05
N TRP A 124 9.70 -8.50 13.34
CA TRP A 124 9.01 -9.23 14.41
C TRP A 124 7.49 -9.13 14.30
N ARG A 125 6.96 -8.02 13.78
CA ARG A 125 5.52 -7.89 13.47
C ARG A 125 5.06 -8.95 12.47
N THR A 126 5.94 -9.44 11.59
CA THR A 126 5.63 -10.53 10.66
C THR A 126 5.49 -11.86 11.37
N VAL A 127 6.34 -12.11 12.35
CA VAL A 127 6.27 -13.32 13.20
C VAL A 127 4.95 -13.33 13.96
N GLU A 128 4.61 -12.24 14.64
CA GLU A 128 3.33 -12.11 15.35
C GLU A 128 2.13 -12.32 14.41
N THR A 129 2.16 -11.71 13.23
CA THR A 129 1.11 -11.88 12.21
C THR A 129 0.99 -13.34 11.75
N ALA A 130 2.12 -14.01 11.51
CA ALA A 130 2.16 -15.40 11.04
C ALA A 130 1.65 -16.37 12.12
N LEU A 131 2.13 -16.23 13.36
CA LEU A 131 1.69 -17.05 14.49
C LEU A 131 0.20 -16.84 14.78
N GLY A 132 -0.29 -15.60 14.74
CA GLY A 132 -1.72 -15.29 14.90
C GLY A 132 -2.61 -15.88 13.80
N ALA A 133 -2.05 -16.12 12.61
CA ALA A 133 -2.72 -16.81 11.51
C ALA A 133 -2.53 -18.35 11.54
N GLY A 134 -1.88 -18.89 12.58
CA GLY A 134 -1.62 -20.33 12.73
C GLY A 134 -0.50 -20.88 11.85
N LEU A 135 0.37 -20.03 11.30
CA LEU A 135 1.54 -20.44 10.52
C LEU A 135 2.73 -20.76 11.43
N GLN A 136 3.64 -21.60 10.95
CA GLN A 136 4.84 -21.96 11.69
C GLN A 136 6.01 -21.02 11.36
N VAL A 137 6.74 -20.60 12.38
CA VAL A 137 8.02 -19.88 12.24
C VAL A 137 9.13 -20.77 12.80
N ALA A 138 10.19 -20.96 12.02
CA ALA A 138 11.34 -21.81 12.36
C ALA A 138 12.33 -21.12 13.30
#